data_AF-A0A2Z6IDH8-F1
#
_entry.id   AF-A0A2Z6IDH8-F1
#
_cell.length_a   1.000
_cell.length_b   1.000
_cell.length_c   1.000
_cell.angle_alpha   90.00
_cell.angle_beta   90.00
_cell.angle_gamma   90.00
#
_symmetry.space_group_name_H-M   'P 1'
#
loop_
_entity.id
_entity.type
_entity.pdbx_description
1 polymer ?
#
loop_
_entity_poly.entity_id
_entity_poly.type
_entity_poly.pdbx_seq_one_letter_code
_entity_poly.pdbx_strand_id
1 'polypeptide(L)'
;MKRLLILSSALTALFGLTACQTLQDEHQKYLDREENITNVVGNVWRIEATWPHVKESRQLSEHLYDKARAFCESEELGMLPLSGSVEDGSGDATKPAHGWLEFRCQSGLKYRPEYKGMTFHFDPEELTGEEDR
;
A
#
# COMPACT_ATOMS: atom_id res chain seq x y z
N MET A 1 -43.91 -51.41 -18.86
CA MET A 1 -43.30 -50.44 -19.80
C MET A 1 -43.63 -49.04 -19.29
N LYS A 2 -42.83 -47.98 -19.34
CA LYS A 2 -41.40 -47.71 -19.49
C LYS A 2 -41.33 -46.18 -19.29
N ARG A 3 -40.67 -45.73 -18.22
CA ARG A 3 -39.97 -44.43 -18.03
C ARG A 3 -40.61 -43.14 -18.60
N LEU A 4 -41.09 -42.24 -17.72
CA LEU A 4 -40.98 -40.78 -17.87
C LEU A 4 -40.07 -40.30 -16.72
N LEU A 5 -38.75 -40.35 -16.85
CA LEU A 5 -37.86 -39.31 -17.40
C LEU A 5 -38.06 -37.92 -16.79
N ILE A 6 -37.34 -37.78 -15.67
CA ILE A 6 -36.79 -36.58 -15.03
C ILE A 6 -36.28 -35.60 -16.09
N LEU A 7 -36.88 -34.42 -16.19
CA LEU A 7 -36.41 -33.27 -16.96
C LEU A 7 -36.68 -32.00 -16.15
N SER A 8 -35.92 -31.81 -15.08
CA SER A 8 -35.99 -30.59 -14.25
C SER A 8 -34.63 -30.29 -13.63
N SER A 9 -33.59 -30.17 -14.44
CA SER A 9 -32.28 -29.67 -14.00
C SER A 9 -31.36 -29.39 -15.19
N ALA A 10 -31.64 -28.37 -15.99
CA ALA A 10 -30.70 -27.94 -17.03
C ALA A 10 -30.86 -26.46 -17.41
N LEU A 11 -31.08 -25.57 -16.42
CA LEU A 11 -31.13 -24.12 -16.69
C LEU A 11 -30.22 -23.26 -15.80
N THR A 12 -29.27 -23.86 -15.08
CA THR A 12 -28.31 -23.12 -14.24
C THR A 12 -26.87 -23.08 -14.78
N ALA A 13 -26.57 -23.75 -15.89
CA ALA A 13 -25.20 -23.83 -16.42
C ALA A 13 -24.79 -22.66 -17.34
N LEU A 14 -25.74 -21.85 -17.83
CA LEU A 14 -25.45 -20.80 -18.82
C LEU A 14 -24.92 -19.48 -18.21
N PHE A 15 -24.97 -19.32 -16.89
CA PHE A 15 -24.43 -18.13 -16.20
C PHE A 15 -23.02 -18.33 -15.63
N GLY A 16 -22.46 -19.55 -15.66
CA GLY A 16 -21.15 -19.83 -15.08
C GLY A 16 -19.96 -19.47 -15.99
N LEU A 17 -20.18 -19.41 -17.31
CA LEU A 17 -19.09 -19.23 -18.29
C LEU A 17 -18.62 -17.77 -18.41
N THR A 18 -19.51 -16.80 -18.24
CA THR A 18 -19.14 -15.38 -18.27
C THR A 18 -18.38 -14.97 -17.01
N ALA A 19 -18.71 -15.55 -15.86
CA ALA A 19 -18.02 -15.27 -14.59
C ALA A 19 -16.57 -15.84 -14.56
N CYS A 20 -16.30 -16.96 -15.23
CA CYS A 20 -14.93 -17.48 -15.34
C CYS A 20 -14.04 -16.58 -16.21
N GLN A 21 -14.59 -16.03 -17.30
CA GLN A 21 -13.81 -15.17 -18.20
C GLN A 21 -13.39 -13.86 -17.53
N THR A 22 -14.29 -13.23 -16.75
CA THR A 22 -13.96 -12.01 -16.00
C THR A 22 -12.93 -12.26 -14.90
N LEU A 23 -13.02 -13.38 -14.19
CA LEU A 23 -12.04 -13.72 -13.16
C LEU A 23 -10.65 -14.01 -13.75
N GLN A 24 -10.61 -14.65 -14.91
CA GLN A 24 -9.36 -14.95 -15.59
C GLN A 24 -8.69 -13.68 -16.13
N ASP A 25 -9.47 -12.71 -16.63
CA ASP A 25 -8.96 -11.40 -17.07
C ASP A 25 -8.37 -10.59 -15.91
N GLU A 26 -9.10 -10.48 -14.79
CA GLU A 26 -8.58 -9.82 -13.58
C GLU A 26 -7.33 -10.51 -13.00
N HIS A 27 -7.24 -11.83 -13.13
CA HIS A 27 -6.05 -12.57 -12.71
C HIS A 27 -4.83 -12.25 -13.58
N GLN A 28 -5.00 -12.16 -14.91
CA GLN A 28 -3.90 -11.78 -15.80
C GLN A 28 -3.40 -10.36 -15.53
N LYS A 29 -4.31 -9.39 -15.31
CA LYS A 29 -3.93 -8.02 -14.92
C LYS A 29 -3.08 -7.95 -13.65
N TYR A 30 -3.25 -8.91 -12.74
CA TYR A 30 -2.41 -9.01 -11.55
C TYR A 30 -1.05 -9.66 -11.86
N LEU A 31 -1.01 -10.67 -12.73
CA LEU A 31 0.22 -11.34 -13.15
C LEU A 31 1.15 -10.44 -13.97
N ASP A 32 0.58 -9.50 -14.73
CA ASP A 32 1.32 -8.52 -15.53
C ASP A 32 1.97 -7.41 -14.69
N ARG A 33 1.81 -7.45 -13.36
CA ARG A 33 2.47 -6.49 -12.45
C ARG A 33 3.93 -6.86 -12.28
N GLU A 34 4.80 -5.89 -12.50
CA GLU A 34 6.23 -6.04 -12.29
C GLU A 34 6.61 -5.40 -10.95
N GLU A 35 7.47 -6.08 -10.19
CA GLU A 35 8.01 -5.60 -8.91
C GLU A 35 9.46 -6.05 -8.80
N ASN A 36 10.36 -5.13 -8.44
CA ASN A 36 11.77 -5.44 -8.25
C ASN A 36 12.32 -4.70 -7.05
N ILE A 37 13.12 -5.39 -6.22
CA ILE A 37 13.84 -4.79 -5.10
C ILE A 37 15.34 -4.88 -5.42
N THR A 38 16.00 -3.73 -5.46
CA THR A 38 17.41 -3.62 -5.78
C THR A 38 18.17 -2.92 -4.66
N ASN A 39 19.42 -3.34 -4.45
CA ASN A 39 20.32 -2.60 -3.57
C ASN A 39 20.89 -1.41 -4.35
N VAL A 40 20.65 -0.19 -3.87
CA VAL A 40 21.16 1.03 -4.53
C VAL A 40 22.58 1.31 -4.05
N VAL A 41 22.75 1.46 -2.73
CA VAL A 41 24.05 1.72 -2.11
C VAL A 41 24.02 1.41 -0.61
N GLY A 42 24.96 0.60 -0.13
CA GLY A 42 25.09 0.28 1.29
C GLY A 42 23.80 -0.36 1.84
N ASN A 43 23.18 0.28 2.84
CA ASN A 43 21.91 -0.18 3.42
C ASN A 43 20.66 0.44 2.77
N VAL A 44 20.81 1.13 1.64
CA VAL A 44 19.69 1.71 0.88
C VAL A 44 19.22 0.73 -0.17
N TRP A 45 17.95 0.37 -0.07
CA TRP A 45 17.24 -0.46 -1.02
C TRP A 45 16.24 0.39 -1.78
N ARG A 46 15.97 0.02 -3.03
CA ARG A 46 14.89 0.59 -3.82
C ARG A 46 13.95 -0.52 -4.28
N ILE A 47 12.67 -0.36 -3.97
CA ILE A 47 11.60 -1.14 -4.58
C ILE A 47 10.98 -0.31 -5.71
N GLU A 48 10.84 -0.91 -6.89
CA GLU A 48 10.15 -0.34 -8.05
C GLU A 48 9.01 -1.28 -8.44
N ALA A 49 7.86 -0.73 -8.77
CA ALA A 49 6.73 -1.52 -9.25
C ALA A 49 5.96 -0.80 -10.36
N THR A 50 5.47 -1.61 -11.30
CA THR A 50 4.73 -1.15 -12.48
C THR A 50 3.45 -1.96 -12.57
N TRP A 51 2.31 -1.28 -12.47
CA TRP A 51 0.97 -1.87 -12.45
C TRP A 51 0.17 -1.45 -13.68
N PRO A 52 -0.01 -2.36 -14.66
CA PRO A 52 -0.90 -2.13 -15.80
C PRO A 52 -2.36 -1.99 -15.36
N HIS A 53 -3.16 -1.27 -16.15
CA HIS A 53 -4.62 -1.12 -15.95
C HIS A 53 -5.06 -0.41 -14.65
N VAL A 54 -4.12 0.22 -13.93
CA VAL A 54 -4.41 0.99 -12.72
C VAL A 54 -4.37 2.48 -13.05
N LYS A 55 -5.45 3.19 -12.73
CA LYS A 55 -5.53 4.65 -12.90
C LYS A 55 -4.97 5.38 -11.68
N GLU A 56 -5.49 5.06 -10.50
CA GLU A 56 -5.09 5.70 -9.24
C GLU A 56 -3.92 4.98 -8.59
N SER A 57 -2.83 5.71 -8.39
CA SER A 57 -1.59 5.17 -7.86
C SER A 57 -1.54 5.06 -6.33
N ARG A 58 -2.59 5.47 -5.60
CA ARG A 58 -2.63 5.40 -4.13
C ARG A 58 -2.38 3.99 -3.60
N GLN A 59 -3.01 2.98 -4.21
CA GLN A 59 -2.84 1.57 -3.83
C GLN A 59 -1.41 1.07 -4.11
N LEU A 60 -0.78 1.60 -5.16
CA LEU A 60 0.62 1.28 -5.49
C LEU A 60 1.56 1.85 -4.42
N SER A 61 1.32 3.07 -3.94
CA SER A 61 2.08 3.65 -2.83
C SER A 61 2.00 2.77 -1.57
N GLU A 62 0.79 2.44 -1.12
CA GLU A 62 0.58 1.58 0.06
C GLU A 62 1.28 0.22 -0.09
N HIS A 63 1.17 -0.40 -1.26
CA HIS A 63 1.83 -1.66 -1.57
C HIS A 63 3.37 -1.57 -1.49
N LEU A 64 3.97 -0.51 -2.04
CA LEU A 64 5.42 -0.29 -1.96
C LEU A 64 5.89 -0.18 -0.50
N TYR A 65 5.13 0.54 0.34
CA TYR A 65 5.42 0.66 1.77
C TYR A 65 5.31 -0.67 2.51
N ASP A 66 4.26 -1.45 2.24
CA ASP A 66 4.05 -2.74 2.91
C ASP A 66 5.10 -3.77 2.50
N LYS A 67 5.49 -3.80 1.21
CA LYS A 67 6.59 -4.65 0.73
C LYS A 67 7.93 -4.24 1.32
N ALA A 68 8.25 -2.94 1.35
CA ALA A 68 9.47 -2.45 1.98
C ALA A 68 9.53 -2.79 3.48
N ARG A 69 8.39 -2.70 4.17
CA ARG A 69 8.27 -3.11 5.58
C ARG A 69 8.54 -4.60 5.75
N ALA A 70 7.85 -5.44 4.99
CA ALA A 70 8.03 -6.90 5.04
C ALA A 70 9.47 -7.32 4.70
N PHE A 71 10.11 -6.64 3.77
CA PHE A 71 11.52 -6.86 3.42
C PHE A 71 12.43 -6.64 4.65
N CYS A 72 12.28 -5.52 5.36
CA CYS A 72 13.08 -5.25 6.55
C CYS A 72 12.71 -6.13 7.75
N GLU A 73 11.43 -6.47 7.91
CA GLU A 73 10.95 -7.35 9.00
C GLU A 73 11.54 -8.76 8.89
N SER A 74 11.88 -9.22 7.67
CA SER A 74 12.56 -10.50 7.48
C SER A 74 13.93 -10.58 8.19
N GLU A 75 14.55 -9.42 8.47
CA GLU A 75 15.80 -9.29 9.23
C GLU A 75 15.57 -8.75 10.65
N GLU A 76 14.33 -8.73 11.14
CA GLU A 76 13.95 -8.15 12.45
C GLU A 76 14.26 -6.64 12.57
N LEU A 77 14.33 -5.94 11.43
CA LEU A 77 14.61 -4.51 11.35
C LEU A 77 13.34 -3.71 11.04
N GLY A 78 13.32 -2.44 11.46
CA GLY A 78 12.30 -1.48 11.06
C GLY A 78 12.64 -0.85 9.71
N MET A 79 11.63 -0.64 8.89
CA MET A 79 11.75 0.08 7.63
C MET A 79 11.70 1.60 7.86
N LEU A 80 12.68 2.31 7.31
CA LEU A 80 12.71 3.77 7.23
C LEU A 80 12.59 4.20 5.75
N PRO A 81 11.52 4.89 5.36
CA PRO A 81 11.41 5.45 4.02
C PRO A 81 12.38 6.64 3.88
N LEU A 82 13.04 6.75 2.73
CA LEU A 82 13.94 7.86 2.42
C LEU A 82 13.32 8.82 1.41
N SER A 83 13.00 8.28 0.23
CA SER A 83 12.50 9.04 -0.90
C SER A 83 11.67 8.10 -1.77
N GLY A 84 10.71 8.64 -2.50
CA GLY A 84 9.86 7.84 -3.36
C GLY A 84 8.91 8.71 -4.13
N SER A 85 8.40 8.17 -5.23
CA SER A 85 7.38 8.81 -6.03
C SER A 85 6.47 7.76 -6.63
N VAL A 86 5.23 8.14 -6.87
CA VAL A 86 4.26 7.30 -7.55
C VAL A 86 3.52 8.15 -8.58
N GLU A 87 3.31 7.57 -9.75
CA GLU A 87 2.67 8.20 -10.88
C GLU A 87 1.40 7.44 -11.25
N ASP A 88 0.34 8.20 -11.49
CA ASP A 88 -0.93 7.67 -11.98
C ASP A 88 -0.80 7.10 -13.41
N GLY A 89 -1.44 5.96 -13.61
CA GLY A 89 -1.58 5.35 -14.92
C GLY A 89 -2.79 5.90 -15.69
N SER A 90 -2.93 5.50 -16.95
CA SER A 90 -4.10 5.86 -17.76
C SER A 90 -5.36 5.06 -17.41
N GLY A 91 -5.23 3.96 -16.65
CA GLY A 91 -6.28 2.96 -16.48
C GLY A 91 -6.31 1.91 -17.60
N ASP A 92 -5.52 2.13 -18.66
CA ASP A 92 -5.27 1.17 -19.73
C ASP A 92 -3.85 0.58 -19.60
N ALA A 93 -3.50 -0.43 -20.41
CA ALA A 93 -2.14 -0.97 -20.45
C ALA A 93 -1.10 -0.01 -21.06
N THR A 94 -1.53 1.08 -21.72
CA THR A 94 -0.66 1.99 -22.48
C THR A 94 0.22 2.87 -21.62
N LYS A 95 -0.28 3.30 -20.46
CA LYS A 95 0.48 4.03 -19.44
C LYS A 95 0.22 3.35 -18.10
N PRO A 96 1.04 2.35 -17.70
CA PRO A 96 0.87 1.70 -16.41
C PRO A 96 1.12 2.71 -15.28
N ALA A 97 0.47 2.50 -14.14
CA ALA A 97 0.86 3.18 -12.92
C ALA A 97 2.26 2.71 -12.53
N HIS A 98 3.14 3.62 -12.19
CA HIS A 98 4.53 3.31 -11.85
C HIS A 98 4.91 4.00 -10.56
N GLY A 99 5.70 3.33 -9.74
CA GLY A 99 6.18 3.91 -8.51
C GLY A 99 7.46 3.27 -8.04
N TRP A 100 8.20 4.05 -7.26
CA TRP A 100 9.42 3.58 -6.62
C TRP A 100 9.54 4.17 -5.22
N LEU A 101 10.17 3.41 -4.33
CA LEU A 101 10.44 3.79 -2.96
C LEU A 101 11.85 3.34 -2.59
N GLU A 102 12.67 4.30 -2.18
CA GLU A 102 13.95 4.06 -1.50
C GLU A 102 13.75 4.02 0.00
N PHE A 103 14.33 3.01 0.64
CA PHE A 103 14.20 2.76 2.05
C PHE A 103 15.46 2.16 2.64
N ARG A 104 15.56 2.21 3.97
CA ARG A 104 16.63 1.54 4.74
C ARG A 104 16.00 0.61 5.75
N CYS A 105 16.65 -0.52 5.97
CA CYS A 105 16.38 -1.35 7.13
C CYS A 105 17.30 -0.91 8.27
N GLN A 106 16.73 -0.59 9.42
CA GLN A 106 17.46 -0.16 10.60
C GLN A 106 16.83 -0.74 11.86
N SER A 107 17.64 -0.97 12.90
CA SER A 107 17.11 -1.36 14.19
C SER A 107 16.12 -0.28 14.64
N GLY A 108 14.89 -0.67 14.94
CA GLY A 108 13.87 0.26 15.39
C GLY A 108 14.43 1.12 16.52
N LEU A 109 14.39 2.45 16.36
CA LEU A 109 14.71 3.34 17.46
C LEU A 109 13.77 2.94 18.60
N LYS A 110 14.31 2.48 19.73
CA LYS A 110 13.53 2.31 20.97
C LYS A 110 13.14 3.68 21.51
N TYR A 111 12.40 4.45 20.72
CA TYR A 111 11.88 5.75 21.11
C TYR A 111 10.62 5.51 21.92
N ARG A 112 10.78 5.44 23.24
CA ARG A 112 9.68 5.64 24.18
C ARG A 112 9.64 7.13 24.49
N PRO A 113 8.67 7.90 23.98
CA PRO A 113 8.51 9.28 24.42
C PRO A 113 8.15 9.24 25.91
N GLU A 114 9.13 9.51 26.78
CA GLU A 114 8.82 9.92 28.14
C GLU A 114 8.19 11.31 28.05
N TYR A 115 6.88 11.36 28.30
CA TYR A 115 6.19 12.62 28.45
C TYR A 115 6.77 13.36 29.67
N LYS A 116 7.56 14.40 29.43
CA LYS A 116 8.21 15.20 30.48
C LYS A 116 7.27 16.16 31.22
N GLY A 117 5.97 16.12 30.93
CA GLY A 117 5.02 17.10 31.45
C GLY A 117 5.14 18.44 30.74
N MET A 118 4.01 19.11 30.51
CA MET A 118 4.03 20.53 30.15
C MET A 118 4.41 21.32 31.40
N THR A 119 5.58 21.97 31.39
CA THR A 119 5.94 22.94 32.43
C THR A 119 5.31 24.28 32.05
N PHE A 120 4.28 24.68 32.78
CA PHE A 120 3.73 26.03 32.68
C PHE A 120 4.47 26.92 33.67
N HIS A 121 5.14 27.95 33.16
CA HIS A 121 5.59 29.08 33.95
C HIS A 121 4.50 30.14 33.90
N PHE A 122 3.92 30.46 35.05
CA PHE A 122 3.01 31.58 35.20
C PHE A 122 3.80 32.71 35.85
N ASP A 123 4.02 33.79 35.11
CA ASP A 123 4.56 35.03 35.69
C ASP A 123 3.40 35.80 36.34
N PRO A 124 3.42 35.99 37.68
CA PRO A 124 2.33 36.66 38.39
C PRO A 124 2.14 38.13 37.95
N GLU A 125 3.19 38.75 37.41
CA GLU A 125 3.20 40.15 36.96
C GLU A 125 2.38 40.37 35.67
N GLU A 126 2.15 39.31 34.88
CA GLU A 126 1.35 39.39 33.65
C GLU A 126 -0.16 39.17 33.91
N LEU A 127 -0.51 38.66 35.10
CA LEU A 127 -1.90 38.39 35.52
C LEU A 127 -2.54 39.56 36.26
N THR A 128 -1.74 40.48 36.80
CA THR A 128 -2.22 41.72 37.41
C THR A 128 -2.06 42.87 36.42
N GLY A 129 -2.81 42.81 35.32
CA GLY A 129 -3.10 44.02 34.55
C GLY A 129 -3.90 44.97 35.44
N GLU A 130 -3.22 45.88 36.12
CA GLU A 130 -3.84 47.09 36.66
C GLU A 130 -4.45 47.85 35.48
N GLU A 131 -5.75 47.69 35.31
CA GLU A 131 -6.58 48.45 34.39
C GLU A 131 -6.72 49.87 34.97
N ASP A 132 -5.70 50.70 34.73
CA ASP A 132 -5.70 52.10 35.13
C ASP A 132 -6.50 52.92 34.09
N ARG A 133 -7.83 52.99 34.27
CA ARG A 133 -8.67 54.03 33.65
C ARG A 133 -9.98 54.31 34.36
#